data_AF-A0A258KDU6-F1
#
_entry.id   AF-A0A258KDU6-F1
#
_cell.length_a   1.000
_cell.length_b   1.000
_cell.length_c   1.000
_cell.angle_alpha   90.00
_cell.angle_beta   90.00
_cell.angle_gamma   90.00
#
_symmetry.space_group_name_H-M   'P 1'
#
loop_
_entity.id
_entity.type
_entity.pdbx_description
1 polymer ?
#
loop_
_entity_poly.entity_id
_entity_poly.type
_entity_poly.pdbx_seq_one_letter_code
_entity_poly.pdbx_strand_id
1 'polypeptide(L)'
;LVALGATLFAYATAEAAHGYGFLAVFVAALTLRAAERDHAFHEAMHDFAEQVERLLMMLVLVLLGGAIASGLLAPLTWKDAALGLALLFIVRPLAGWIGMIGAPHSRRERAFVSFFGIRGIGSFYYLAWGLNHGEFDGWARLWAITGFIVLCSILIHGVTATPLMKTIDTWRRGPGRPDHEEPVDAAVAEDRQV
;
A
#
# COMPACT_ATOMS: atom_id res chain seq x y z
N LEU A 1 8.97 -15.65 11.84
CA LEU A 1 9.65 -16.63 10.93
C LEU A 1 8.67 -17.44 10.08
N VAL A 2 7.63 -18.07 10.66
CA VAL A 2 6.66 -18.88 9.90
C VAL A 2 6.00 -18.09 8.75
N ALA A 3 5.69 -16.80 8.94
CA ALA A 3 5.03 -15.98 7.92
C ALA A 3 5.92 -15.75 6.69
N LEU A 4 7.19 -15.43 6.92
CA LEU A 4 8.19 -15.32 5.86
C LEU A 4 8.47 -16.68 5.21
N GLY A 5 8.56 -17.75 6.02
CA GLY A 5 8.73 -19.11 5.51
C GLY A 5 7.60 -19.51 4.56
N ALA A 6 6.35 -19.32 4.96
CA ALA A 6 5.18 -19.59 4.14
C ALA A 6 5.15 -18.72 2.87
N THR A 7 5.50 -17.43 2.99
CA THR A 7 5.58 -16.50 1.86
C THR A 7 6.64 -16.95 0.84
N LEU A 8 7.86 -17.22 1.30
CA LEU A 8 8.96 -17.66 0.44
C LEU A 8 8.69 -19.03 -0.17
N PHE A 9 8.09 -19.95 0.60
CA PHE A 9 7.73 -21.28 0.13
C PHE A 9 6.66 -21.23 -0.96
N ALA A 10 5.58 -20.46 -0.75
CA ALA A 10 4.53 -20.27 -1.75
C ALA A 10 5.08 -19.61 -3.02
N TYR A 11 5.93 -18.59 -2.87
CA TYR A 11 6.59 -17.93 -3.99
C TYR A 11 7.49 -18.89 -4.77
N ALA A 12 8.41 -19.58 -4.09
CA ALA A 12 9.37 -20.48 -4.70
C ALA A 12 8.70 -21.68 -5.40
N THR A 13 7.66 -22.24 -4.79
CA THR A 13 6.91 -23.36 -5.40
C THR A 13 6.18 -22.92 -6.66
N ALA A 14 5.59 -21.72 -6.65
CA ALA A 14 4.92 -21.17 -7.82
C ALA A 14 5.91 -20.85 -8.95
N GLU A 15 7.04 -20.19 -8.64
CA GLU A 15 8.10 -19.92 -9.61
C GLU A 15 8.69 -21.21 -10.20
N ALA A 16 8.90 -22.25 -9.38
CA ALA A 16 9.38 -23.56 -9.85
C ALA A 16 8.39 -24.24 -10.83
N ALA A 17 7.10 -23.94 -10.71
CA ALA A 17 6.06 -24.38 -11.63
C ALA A 17 5.83 -23.41 -12.81
N HIS A 18 6.70 -22.40 -13.00
CA HIS A 18 6.55 -21.31 -13.96
C HIS A 18 5.24 -20.50 -13.79
N GLY A 19 4.72 -20.48 -12.57
CA GLY A 19 3.57 -19.67 -12.17
C GLY A 19 3.96 -18.30 -11.64
N TYR A 20 2.95 -17.47 -11.35
CA TYR A 20 3.17 -16.10 -10.88
C TYR A 20 3.32 -16.03 -9.35
N GLY A 21 4.56 -15.93 -8.87
CA GLY A 21 4.88 -16.01 -7.44
C GLY A 21 4.12 -15.03 -6.53
N PHE A 22 3.90 -13.78 -6.94
CA PHE A 22 3.14 -12.81 -6.13
C PHE A 22 1.67 -13.19 -5.97
N LEU A 23 1.03 -13.70 -7.02
CA LEU A 23 -0.36 -14.15 -6.92
C LEU A 23 -0.45 -15.39 -6.04
N ALA A 24 0.53 -16.29 -6.12
CA ALA A 24 0.58 -17.46 -5.25
C ALA A 24 0.67 -17.07 -3.76
N VAL A 25 1.56 -16.13 -3.41
CA VAL A 25 1.66 -15.58 -2.04
C VAL A 25 0.35 -14.92 -1.63
N PHE A 26 -0.26 -14.13 -2.51
CA PHE A 26 -1.54 -13.46 -2.23
C PHE A 26 -2.67 -14.48 -1.95
N VAL A 27 -2.80 -15.50 -2.80
CA VAL A 27 -3.79 -16.57 -2.60
C VAL A 27 -3.50 -17.34 -1.31
N ALA A 28 -2.24 -17.70 -1.05
CA ALA A 28 -1.85 -18.39 0.18
C ALA A 28 -2.22 -17.57 1.44
N ALA A 29 -1.96 -16.26 1.42
CA ALA A 29 -2.35 -15.36 2.51
C ALA A 29 -3.87 -15.26 2.69
N LEU A 30 -4.64 -15.21 1.59
CA LEU A 30 -6.11 -15.24 1.63
C LEU A 30 -6.64 -16.57 2.18
N THR A 31 -6.06 -17.69 1.76
CA THR A 31 -6.44 -19.03 2.23
C THR A 31 -6.14 -19.18 3.72
N LEU A 32 -4.95 -18.77 4.17
CA LEU A 32 -4.58 -18.79 5.59
C LEU A 32 -5.55 -17.94 6.43
N ARG A 33 -5.82 -16.72 5.98
CA ARG A 33 -6.79 -15.82 6.64
C ARG A 33 -8.23 -16.36 6.62
N ALA A 34 -8.59 -17.18 5.64
CA ALA A 34 -9.92 -17.79 5.55
C ALA A 34 -10.05 -19.05 6.42
N ALA A 35 -8.99 -19.84 6.56
CA ALA A 35 -8.99 -21.10 7.30
C ALA A 35 -8.92 -20.92 8.82
N GLU A 36 -8.23 -19.87 9.31
CA GLU A 36 -7.92 -19.70 10.72
C GLU A 36 -8.29 -18.28 11.19
N ARG A 37 -9.57 -17.99 11.41
CA ARG A 37 -10.00 -16.63 11.83
C ARG A 37 -9.77 -16.32 13.31
N ASP A 38 -9.59 -17.31 14.18
CA ASP A 38 -9.80 -17.15 15.64
C ASP A 38 -8.65 -17.63 16.56
N HIS A 39 -7.39 -17.67 16.12
CA HIS A 39 -6.26 -18.06 16.99
C HIS A 39 -5.25 -16.92 17.24
N ALA A 40 -4.87 -16.73 18.52
CA ALA A 40 -3.86 -15.77 19.00
C ALA A 40 -2.46 -15.91 18.36
N PHE A 41 -2.20 -17.00 17.63
CA PHE A 41 -0.98 -17.19 16.85
C PHE A 41 -0.91 -16.27 15.61
N HIS A 42 -2.04 -15.76 15.11
CA HIS A 42 -2.08 -14.82 13.99
C HIS A 42 -1.56 -13.43 14.32
N GLU A 43 -1.83 -12.91 15.52
CA GLU A 43 -1.35 -11.59 15.92
C GLU A 43 0.18 -11.56 15.89
N ALA A 44 0.84 -12.52 16.53
CA ALA A 44 2.31 -12.58 16.53
C ALA A 44 2.91 -12.75 15.11
N MET A 45 2.26 -13.52 14.23
CA MET A 45 2.70 -13.66 12.83
C MET A 45 2.46 -12.40 12.00
N HIS A 46 1.31 -11.75 12.21
CA HIS A 46 0.93 -10.51 11.54
C HIS A 46 1.83 -9.36 11.98
N ASP A 47 2.02 -9.18 13.28
CA ASP A 47 2.91 -8.16 13.86
C ASP A 47 4.33 -8.31 13.36
N PHE A 48 4.83 -9.54 13.28
CA PHE A 48 6.16 -9.80 12.72
C PHE A 48 6.22 -9.46 11.22
N ALA A 49 5.21 -9.84 10.43
CA ALA A 49 5.17 -9.49 9.02
C ALA A 49 5.08 -7.97 8.81
N GLU A 50 4.29 -7.26 9.61
CA GLU A 50 4.18 -5.81 9.60
C GLU A 50 5.50 -5.14 9.99
N GLN A 51 6.20 -5.65 11.02
CA GLN A 51 7.53 -5.16 11.39
C GLN A 51 8.53 -5.32 10.24
N VAL A 52 8.56 -6.48 9.59
CA VAL A 52 9.43 -6.73 8.44
C VAL A 52 9.07 -5.81 7.28
N GLU A 53 7.78 -5.65 6.97
CA GLU A 53 7.29 -4.72 5.96
C GLU A 53 7.77 -3.30 6.25
N ARG A 54 7.61 -2.84 7.50
CA ARG A 54 8.01 -1.51 7.94
C ARG A 54 9.51 -1.28 7.81
N LEU A 55 10.34 -2.26 8.18
CA LEU A 55 11.79 -2.19 8.01
C LEU A 55 12.19 -2.16 6.53
N LEU A 56 11.57 -2.98 5.69
CA LEU A 56 11.81 -2.99 4.25
C LEU A 56 11.37 -1.67 3.60
N MET A 57 10.23 -1.11 4.02
CA MET A 57 9.78 0.21 3.57
C MET A 57 10.77 1.31 3.94
N MET A 58 11.26 1.32 5.19
CA MET A 58 12.28 2.28 5.62
C MET A 58 13.55 2.14 4.80
N LEU A 59 14.02 0.91 4.57
CA LEU A 59 15.20 0.65 3.75
C LEU A 59 15.01 1.16 2.32
N VAL A 60 13.89 0.83 1.66
CA VAL A 60 13.60 1.29 0.30
C VAL A 60 13.49 2.81 0.24
N LEU A 61 12.90 3.46 1.24
CA LEU A 61 12.80 4.92 1.29
C LEU A 61 14.18 5.58 1.41
N VAL A 62 15.06 5.03 2.26
CA VAL A 62 16.45 5.50 2.40
C VAL A 62 17.22 5.32 1.10
N LEU A 63 17.11 4.15 0.46
CA LEU A 63 17.75 3.87 -0.83
C LEU A 63 17.23 4.79 -1.94
N LEU A 64 15.92 5.05 -1.98
CA LEU A 64 15.33 5.99 -2.92
C LEU A 64 15.85 7.42 -2.68
N GLY A 65 15.93 7.86 -1.43
CA GLY A 65 16.50 9.15 -1.06
C GLY A 65 17.96 9.29 -1.50
N GLY A 66 18.77 8.27 -1.24
CA GLY A 66 20.18 8.21 -1.68
C GLY A 66 20.31 8.18 -3.21
N ALA A 67 19.45 7.44 -3.91
CA ALA A 67 19.43 7.41 -5.37
C ALA A 67 19.08 8.79 -5.96
N ILE A 68 18.07 9.48 -5.40
CA ILE A 68 17.73 10.85 -5.81
C ILE A 68 18.91 11.79 -5.57
N ALA A 69 19.54 11.73 -4.38
CA ALA A 69 20.69 12.56 -4.04
C ALA A 69 21.91 12.32 -4.96
N SER A 70 22.07 11.09 -5.47
CA SER A 70 23.13 10.72 -6.41
C SER A 70 22.79 10.96 -7.89
N GLY A 71 21.64 11.59 -8.18
CA GLY A 71 21.28 12.01 -9.53
C GLY A 71 20.35 11.07 -10.29
N LEU A 72 19.58 10.21 -9.61
CA LEU A 72 18.54 9.36 -10.24
C LEU A 72 17.63 10.14 -11.20
N LEU A 73 17.31 11.40 -10.88
CA LEU A 73 16.42 12.24 -11.68
C LEU A 73 17.14 13.01 -12.79
N ALA A 74 18.46 12.89 -12.94
CA ALA A 74 19.22 13.63 -13.96
C ALA A 74 18.78 13.34 -15.41
N PRO A 75 18.40 12.09 -15.78
CA PRO A 75 17.88 11.80 -17.12
C PRO A 75 16.40 12.19 -17.31
N LEU A 76 15.72 12.71 -16.28
CA LEU A 76 14.30 12.99 -16.32
C LEU A 76 14.03 14.25 -17.17
N THR A 77 13.23 14.09 -18.22
CA THR A 77 12.78 15.25 -19.02
C THR A 77 11.46 15.82 -18.49
N TRP A 78 11.14 17.07 -18.86
CA TRP A 78 9.83 17.66 -18.55
C TRP A 78 8.65 16.86 -19.13
N LYS A 79 8.85 16.21 -20.28
CA LYS A 79 7.85 15.33 -20.89
C LYS A 79 7.62 14.09 -20.03
N ASP A 80 8.68 13.54 -19.46
CA ASP A 80 8.62 12.38 -18.56
C ASP A 80 7.92 12.72 -17.24
N ALA A 81 8.22 13.88 -16.69
CA ALA A 81 7.54 14.38 -15.49
C ALA A 81 6.04 14.56 -15.74
N ALA A 82 5.67 15.20 -16.86
CA ALA A 82 4.26 15.39 -17.24
C ALA A 82 3.55 14.04 -17.44
N LEU A 83 4.19 13.07 -18.10
CA LEU A 83 3.67 11.71 -18.25
C LEU A 83 3.48 11.04 -16.88
N GLY A 84 4.46 11.14 -15.99
CA GLY A 84 4.39 10.56 -14.65
C GLY A 84 3.24 11.12 -13.81
N LEU A 85 3.02 12.43 -13.89
CA LEU A 85 1.89 13.10 -13.24
C LEU A 85 0.56 12.67 -13.86
N ALA A 86 0.45 12.60 -15.19
CA ALA A 86 -0.74 12.09 -15.87
C ALA A 86 -1.04 10.63 -15.47
N LEU A 87 -0.01 9.79 -15.35
CA LEU A 87 -0.14 8.42 -14.87
C LEU A 87 -0.66 8.35 -13.43
N LEU A 88 -0.33 9.32 -12.59
CA LEU A 88 -0.74 9.36 -11.18
C LEU A 88 -2.14 9.96 -11.00
N PHE A 89 -2.46 11.04 -11.69
CA PHE A 89 -3.70 11.81 -11.48
C PHE A 89 -4.84 11.46 -12.45
N ILE A 90 -4.54 10.84 -13.59
CA ILE A 90 -5.54 10.52 -14.60
C ILE A 90 -5.67 9.01 -14.73
N VAL A 91 -4.59 8.35 -15.17
CA VAL A 91 -4.65 6.91 -15.48
C VAL A 91 -4.98 6.09 -14.25
N ARG A 92 -4.39 6.42 -13.09
CA ARG A 92 -4.62 5.65 -11.87
C ARG A 92 -6.05 5.79 -11.33
N PRO A 93 -6.62 7.00 -11.13
CA PRO A 93 -8.01 7.13 -10.70
C PRO A 93 -9.00 6.51 -11.68
N LEU A 94 -8.77 6.65 -13.00
CA LEU A 94 -9.64 6.02 -14.00
C LEU A 94 -9.59 4.50 -13.93
N ALA A 95 -8.40 3.91 -13.85
CA ALA A 95 -8.25 2.46 -13.74
C ALA A 95 -8.88 1.91 -12.45
N GLY A 96 -8.71 2.61 -11.32
CA GLY A 96 -9.36 2.25 -10.05
C GLY A 96 -10.88 2.35 -10.13
N TRP A 97 -11.39 3.40 -10.76
CA TRP A 97 -12.83 3.61 -10.89
C TRP A 97 -13.48 2.55 -11.77
N ILE A 98 -12.85 2.25 -12.91
CA ILE A 98 -13.26 1.19 -13.83
C ILE A 98 -13.22 -0.17 -13.13
N GLY A 99 -12.14 -0.47 -12.40
CA GLY A 99 -12.00 -1.72 -11.66
C GLY A 99 -13.04 -1.92 -10.56
N MET A 100 -13.66 -0.83 -10.07
CA MET A 100 -14.74 -0.89 -9.09
C MET A 100 -16.14 -0.89 -9.73
N ILE A 101 -16.31 -0.82 -11.04
CA ILE A 101 -17.62 -0.93 -11.69
C ILE A 101 -18.32 -2.22 -11.21
N GLY A 102 -19.54 -2.10 -10.68
CA GLY A 102 -20.29 -3.22 -10.09
C GLY A 102 -20.14 -3.40 -8.57
N ALA A 103 -19.13 -2.80 -7.93
CA ALA A 103 -18.99 -2.86 -6.46
C ALA A 103 -20.03 -1.97 -5.74
N PRO A 104 -20.56 -2.39 -4.57
CA PRO A 104 -21.60 -1.67 -3.81
C PRO A 104 -21.03 -0.49 -3.00
N HIS A 105 -20.25 0.37 -3.64
CA HIS A 105 -19.63 1.56 -3.02
C HIS A 105 -20.23 2.85 -3.59
N SER A 106 -20.38 3.86 -2.73
CA SER A 106 -20.80 5.20 -3.13
C SER A 106 -19.79 5.84 -4.08
N ARG A 107 -20.23 6.82 -4.87
CA ARG A 107 -19.34 7.56 -5.81
C ARG A 107 -18.16 8.23 -5.09
N ARG A 108 -18.34 8.65 -3.84
CA ARG A 108 -17.28 9.28 -3.03
C ARG A 108 -16.26 8.26 -2.52
N GLU A 109 -16.72 7.09 -2.06
CA GLU A 109 -15.82 6.00 -1.67
C GLU A 109 -15.02 5.47 -2.87
N ARG A 110 -15.68 5.35 -4.03
CA ARG A 110 -15.01 4.98 -5.30
C ARG A 110 -13.94 6.01 -5.69
N ALA A 111 -14.25 7.31 -5.63
CA ALA A 111 -13.25 8.36 -5.88
C ALA A 111 -12.04 8.20 -4.96
N PHE A 112 -12.32 8.02 -3.66
CA PHE A 112 -11.29 7.91 -2.64
C PHE A 112 -10.38 6.70 -2.87
N VAL A 113 -10.95 5.49 -2.98
CA VAL A 113 -10.17 4.26 -3.19
C VAL A 113 -9.38 4.32 -4.50
N SER A 114 -9.95 4.90 -5.56
CA SER A 114 -9.26 5.04 -6.85
C SER A 114 -8.10 6.02 -6.80
N PHE A 115 -8.24 7.10 -6.01
CA PHE A 115 -7.22 8.13 -5.88
C PHE A 115 -6.08 7.69 -4.95
N PHE A 116 -6.39 7.05 -3.80
CA PHE A 116 -5.41 6.63 -2.79
C PHE A 116 -4.66 5.34 -3.12
N GLY A 117 -4.59 4.96 -4.40
CA GLY A 117 -3.75 3.86 -4.85
C GLY A 117 -2.27 4.27 -4.89
N ILE A 118 -1.64 4.40 -3.72
CA ILE A 118 -0.23 4.79 -3.55
C ILE A 118 0.65 3.85 -4.38
N ARG A 119 1.51 4.43 -5.24
CA ARG A 119 2.56 3.66 -5.89
C ARG A 119 3.67 3.35 -4.89
N GLY A 120 3.92 2.06 -4.70
CA GLY A 120 4.88 1.56 -3.72
C GLY A 120 6.06 0.83 -4.34
N ILE A 121 6.69 0.02 -3.49
CA ILE A 121 7.89 -0.79 -3.75
C ILE A 121 7.72 -1.72 -4.95
N GLY A 122 6.50 -2.23 -5.17
CA GLY A 122 6.19 -3.08 -6.32
C GLY A 122 6.54 -2.44 -7.67
N SER A 123 6.48 -1.12 -7.79
CA SER A 123 6.88 -0.42 -9.02
C SER A 123 8.37 -0.63 -9.35
N PHE A 124 9.24 -0.59 -8.33
CA PHE A 124 10.66 -0.89 -8.49
C PHE A 124 10.90 -2.36 -8.78
N TYR A 125 10.15 -3.25 -8.14
CA TYR A 125 10.21 -4.68 -8.45
C TYR A 125 9.92 -4.94 -9.93
N TYR A 126 8.79 -4.45 -10.46
CA TYR A 126 8.43 -4.70 -11.86
C TYR A 126 9.37 -4.02 -12.84
N LEU A 127 9.88 -2.82 -12.51
CA LEU A 127 10.91 -2.18 -13.30
C LEU A 127 12.17 -3.05 -13.37
N ALA A 128 12.68 -3.48 -12.22
CA ALA A 128 13.86 -4.33 -12.15
C ALA A 128 13.63 -5.66 -12.87
N TRP A 129 12.49 -6.30 -12.64
CA TRP A 129 12.12 -7.55 -13.31
C TRP A 129 12.08 -7.36 -14.83
N GLY A 130 11.41 -6.31 -15.32
CA GLY A 130 11.32 -6.01 -16.74
C GLY A 130 12.71 -5.77 -17.35
N LEU A 131 13.51 -4.90 -16.75
CA LEU A 131 14.87 -4.61 -17.22
C LEU A 131 15.80 -5.84 -17.23
N ASN A 132 15.55 -6.86 -16.41
CA ASN A 132 16.33 -8.10 -16.41
C ASN A 132 15.83 -9.13 -17.44
N HIS A 133 14.61 -8.99 -17.96
CA HIS A 133 13.99 -9.96 -18.87
C HIS A 133 13.74 -9.40 -20.28
N GLY A 134 14.03 -8.12 -20.52
CA GLY A 134 13.88 -7.50 -21.83
C GLY A 134 15.06 -6.60 -22.17
N GLU A 135 15.19 -6.32 -23.46
CA GLU A 135 16.18 -5.37 -23.97
C GLU A 135 15.55 -3.98 -24.03
N PHE A 136 16.03 -3.08 -23.18
CA PHE A 136 15.53 -1.70 -23.09
C PHE A 136 16.67 -0.71 -23.28
N ASP A 137 16.56 0.11 -24.33
CA ASP A 137 17.36 1.31 -24.44
C ASP A 137 16.88 2.36 -23.43
N GLY A 138 17.80 2.88 -22.61
CA GLY A 138 17.49 3.95 -21.66
C GLY A 138 16.98 3.50 -20.29
N TRP A 139 17.51 2.41 -19.75
CA TRP A 139 17.27 1.94 -18.37
C TRP A 139 17.34 3.09 -17.33
N ALA A 140 18.32 4.00 -17.45
CA ALA A 140 18.47 5.14 -16.54
C ALA A 140 17.26 6.09 -16.56
N ARG A 141 16.66 6.33 -17.73
CA ARG A 141 15.44 7.14 -17.88
C ARG A 141 14.22 6.44 -17.27
N LEU A 142 14.10 5.13 -17.40
CA LEU A 142 13.01 4.35 -16.78
C LEU A 142 13.10 4.37 -15.25
N TRP A 143 14.30 4.26 -14.70
CA TRP A 143 14.57 4.45 -13.27
C TRP A 143 14.23 5.86 -12.81
N ALA A 144 14.59 6.89 -13.58
CA ALA A 144 14.25 8.28 -13.29
C ALA A 144 12.73 8.51 -13.26
N ILE A 145 12.00 8.01 -14.28
CA ILE A 145 10.54 8.12 -14.38
C ILE A 145 9.87 7.42 -13.19
N THR A 146 10.26 6.18 -12.91
CA THR A 146 9.67 5.38 -11.84
C THR A 146 9.95 6.01 -10.47
N GLY A 147 11.19 6.44 -10.24
CA GLY A 147 11.60 7.14 -9.02
C GLY A 147 10.83 8.44 -8.82
N PHE A 148 10.70 9.26 -9.88
CA PHE A 148 9.91 10.50 -9.85
C PHE A 148 8.44 10.23 -9.50
N ILE A 149 7.84 9.25 -10.15
CA ILE A 149 6.45 8.86 -9.90
C ILE A 149 6.23 8.40 -8.45
N VAL A 150 7.12 7.56 -7.93
CA VAL A 150 7.03 7.06 -6.54
C VAL A 150 7.24 8.21 -5.56
N LEU A 151 8.22 9.09 -5.82
CA LEU A 151 8.45 10.30 -5.02
C LEU A 151 7.20 11.19 -4.96
N CYS A 152 6.63 11.53 -6.12
CA CYS A 152 5.39 12.29 -6.19
C CYS A 152 4.25 11.60 -5.44
N SER A 153 4.08 10.29 -5.63
CA SER A 153 3.06 9.50 -4.94
C SER A 153 3.22 9.59 -3.42
N ILE A 154 4.44 9.41 -2.88
CA ILE A 154 4.71 9.49 -1.44
C ILE A 154 4.42 10.90 -0.91
N LEU A 155 4.88 11.95 -1.61
CA LEU A 155 4.66 13.34 -1.18
C LEU A 155 3.18 13.73 -1.21
N ILE A 156 2.50 13.47 -2.32
CA ILE A 156 1.09 13.82 -2.50
C ILE A 156 0.23 13.08 -1.48
N HIS A 157 0.38 11.77 -1.37
CA HIS A 157 -0.49 10.98 -0.48
C HIS A 157 -0.07 11.12 0.98
N GLY A 158 1.21 11.25 1.29
CA GLY A 158 1.70 11.49 2.65
C GLY A 158 1.18 12.82 3.22
N VAL A 159 1.20 13.90 2.42
CA VAL A 159 0.64 15.20 2.84
C VAL A 159 -0.89 15.17 2.88
N THR A 160 -1.54 14.46 1.96
CA THR A 160 -3.01 14.45 1.85
C THR A 160 -3.69 13.48 2.82
N ALA A 161 -2.99 12.46 3.33
CA ALA A 161 -3.57 11.43 4.20
C ALA A 161 -4.22 12.00 5.47
N THR A 162 -3.52 12.88 6.19
CA THR A 162 -3.97 13.46 7.47
C THR A 162 -5.23 14.33 7.36
N PRO A 163 -5.32 15.34 6.47
CA PRO A 163 -6.54 16.15 6.35
C PRO A 163 -7.74 15.34 5.84
N LEU A 164 -7.48 14.31 5.04
CA LEU A 164 -8.55 13.55 4.42
C LEU A 164 -9.15 12.50 5.34
N MET A 165 -8.36 11.86 6.22
CA MET A 165 -8.90 11.03 7.30
C MET A 165 -9.85 11.83 8.20
N LYS A 166 -9.53 13.09 8.52
CA LYS A 166 -10.44 13.98 9.26
C LYS A 166 -11.75 14.26 8.51
N THR A 167 -11.70 14.34 7.19
CA THR A 167 -12.88 14.55 6.35
C THR A 167 -13.75 13.29 6.27
N ILE A 168 -13.14 12.10 6.22
CA ILE A 168 -13.87 10.83 6.27
C ILE A 168 -14.51 10.61 7.64
N ASP A 169 -13.81 10.92 8.72
CA ASP A 169 -14.35 10.82 10.07
C ASP A 169 -15.58 11.71 10.24
N THR A 170 -15.54 12.94 9.73
CA THR A 170 -16.71 13.83 9.78
C THR A 170 -17.87 13.32 8.91
N TRP A 171 -17.58 12.68 7.77
CA TRP A 171 -18.62 12.08 6.91
C TRP A 171 -19.23 10.80 7.50
N ARG A 172 -18.43 9.97 8.18
CA ARG A 172 -18.90 8.77 8.89
C ARG A 172 -19.66 9.10 10.17
N ARG A 173 -19.33 10.22 10.82
CA ARG A 173 -19.96 10.64 12.09
C ARG A 173 -21.40 11.10 11.92
N GLY A 174 -21.80 11.65 10.77
CA GLY A 174 -23.15 12.19 10.56
C GLY A 174 -23.51 13.31 11.57
N PRO A 175 -24.57 14.09 11.34
CA PRO A 175 -25.05 15.03 12.34
C PRO A 175 -25.80 14.26 13.44
N GLY A 176 -25.16 14.02 14.59
CA GLY A 176 -25.86 13.70 15.84
C GLY A 176 -25.63 12.32 16.49
N ARG A 177 -24.40 11.90 16.74
CA ARG A 177 -24.14 11.00 17.89
C ARG A 177 -23.47 11.82 19.01
N PRO A 178 -24.19 12.16 20.09
CA PRO A 178 -23.57 12.81 21.24
C PRO A 178 -22.57 11.86 21.90
N ASP A 179 -21.55 12.44 22.49
CA ASP A 179 -20.48 11.75 23.19
C ASP A 179 -21.08 10.95 24.36
N HIS A 180 -21.27 9.65 24.17
CA HIS A 180 -21.27 8.74 25.31
C HIS A 180 -19.82 8.48 25.71
N GLU A 181 -19.15 9.54 26.17
CA GLU A 181 -18.20 9.39 27.26
C GLU A 181 -19.04 9.01 28.48
N GLU A 182 -19.44 7.75 28.60
CA GLU A 182 -19.77 7.22 29.92
C GLU A 182 -18.46 7.27 30.72
N PRO A 183 -18.40 8.03 31.83
CA PRO A 183 -17.24 8.00 32.69
C PRO A 183 -17.13 6.57 33.25
N VAL A 184 -16.09 5.86 32.84
CA VAL A 184 -15.72 4.53 33.35
C VAL A 184 -15.59 4.52 34.89
N ASP A 185 -15.51 5.69 35.51
CA ASP A 185 -15.45 5.86 36.96
C ASP A 185 -16.79 5.61 37.72
N ALA A 186 -17.95 5.60 37.05
CA ALA A 186 -19.23 5.37 37.73
C ALA A 186 -19.50 3.88 38.02
N ALA A 187 -19.08 2.98 37.11
CA ALA A 187 -19.29 1.53 37.28
C ALA A 187 -18.37 0.90 38.33
N VAL A 188 -17.22 1.51 38.61
CA VAL A 188 -16.26 1.02 39.62
C VAL A 188 -16.66 1.44 41.04
N ALA A 189 -17.52 2.44 41.20
CA ALA A 189 -17.99 2.88 42.51
C ALA A 189 -19.13 2.01 43.07
N GLU A 190 -19.96 1.41 42.21
CA GLU A 190 -21.13 0.63 42.62
C GLU A 190 -20.77 -0.81 43.03
N ASP A 191 -19.73 -1.40 42.43
CA ASP A 191 -19.23 -2.75 42.76
C ASP A 191 -18.46 -2.80 44.11
N ARG A 192 -18.18 -1.65 44.73
CA ARG A 192 -17.47 -1.57 46.01
C ARG A 192 -18.39 -1.49 47.24
N GLN A 193 -19.71 -1.56 47.06
CA GLN A 193 -20.69 -1.44 48.14
C GLN A 193 -21.62 -2.66 48.32
N VAL A 194 -21.33 -3.81 47.71
CA VAL A 194 -22.05 -5.08 47.95
C VAL A 194 -21.15 -6.14 48.56
#